data_AF-A0A949PMJ8-F1
#
_entry.id   AF-A0A949PMJ8-F1
#
_cell.length_a   1.000
_cell.length_b   1.000
_cell.length_c   1.000
_cell.angle_alpha   90.00
_cell.angle_beta   90.00
_cell.angle_gamma   90.00
#
_symmetry.space_group_name_H-M   'P 1'
#
loop_
_entity.id
_entity.type
_entity.pdbx_description
1 polymer ?
#
loop_
_entity_poly.entity_id
_entity_poly.type
_entity_poly.pdbx_seq_one_letter_code
_entity_poly.pdbx_strand_id
1 'polypeptide(L)' 'MIYPIHDYHGHRIGTIMTEDSGNPDDRWVAYAIHDERQTFPSWEAARTWIEVIASEYRTDI' A
#
# COMPACT_ATOMS: atom_id res chain seq x y z
N MET A 1 -12.63 -4.72 -1.26
CA MET A 1 -12.63 -3.41 -1.97
C MET A 1 -11.20 -3.06 -2.34
N ILE A 2 -10.98 -2.30 -3.42
CA ILE A 2 -9.65 -1.94 -3.93
C ILE A 2 -9.52 -0.40 -3.95
N TYR A 3 -8.40 0.10 -3.43
CA TYR A 3 -8.08 1.52 -3.26
C TYR A 3 -6.73 1.82 -3.90
N PRO A 4 -6.68 2.41 -5.11
CA PRO A 4 -5.41 2.79 -5.74
C PRO A 4 -4.79 3.98 -4.98
N ILE A 5 -3.48 3.92 -4.73
CA ILE A 5 -2.72 5.00 -4.10
C ILE A 5 -1.89 5.71 -5.16
N HIS A 6 -1.98 7.03 -5.18
CA HIS A 6 -1.24 7.89 -6.10
C HIS A 6 -0.36 8.85 -5.30
N ASP A 7 0.78 9.22 -5.87
CA ASP A 7 1.61 10.29 -5.35
C ASP A 7 1.01 11.68 -5.68
N TYR A 8 1.72 12.73 -5.27
CA TYR A 8 1.33 14.12 -5.55
C TYR A 8 1.27 14.45 -7.05
N HIS A 9 1.99 13.71 -7.90
CA HIS A 9 2.00 13.88 -9.35
C HIS A 9 0.89 13.09 -10.06
N GLY A 10 0.08 12.33 -9.31
CA GLY A 10 -0.96 11.46 -9.86
C GLY A 10 -0.43 10.14 -10.41
N HIS A 11 0.84 9.80 -10.17
CA HIS A 11 1.40 8.50 -10.52
C HIS A 11 0.95 7.47 -9.50
N ARG A 12 0.45 6.33 -9.96
CA ARG A 12 0.06 5.24 -9.08
C ARG A 12 1.31 4.65 -8.43
N ILE A 13 1.37 4.70 -7.10
CA ILE A 13 2.48 4.21 -6.27
C ILE A 13 2.16 2.93 -5.49
N GLY A 14 0.91 2.49 -5.52
CA GLY A 14 0.53 1.23 -4.93
C GLY A 14 -0.98 1.01 -4.95
N THR A 15 -1.44 0.00 -4.22
CA THR A 15 -2.84 -0.33 -4.07
C THR A 15 -3.08 -0.96 -2.72
N ILE A 16 -4.14 -0.54 -2.05
CA ILE A 16 -4.60 -1.15 -0.81
C ILE A 16 -5.88 -1.89 -1.13
N MET A 17 -6.03 -3.12 -0.64
CA MET A 17 -7.27 -3.87 -0.71
C MET A 17 -7.69 -4.34 0.67
N THR A 18 -8.99 -4.51 0.85
CA THR A 18 -9.51 -5.19 2.03
C THR A 18 -9.60 -6.68 1.74
N GLU A 19 -8.89 -7.52 2.50
CA GLU A 19 -9.14 -8.97 2.52
C GLU A 19 -10.23 -9.28 3.56
N ASP A 20 -11.17 -10.14 3.19
CA ASP A 20 -12.13 -10.71 4.15
C ASP A 20 -11.41 -11.86 4.87
N SER A 21 -10.45 -11.49 5.71
CA SER A 21 -9.85 -12.43 6.63
C SER A 21 -10.75 -12.47 7.87
N GLY A 22 -10.92 -13.63 8.48
CA GLY A 22 -11.61 -13.76 9.77
C GLY A 22 -10.90 -12.99 10.90
N ASN A 23 -9.80 -12.29 10.61
CA ASN A 23 -8.99 -11.51 11.52
C ASN A 23 -9.12 -10.00 11.22
N PRO A 24 -9.77 -9.20 12.07
CA PRO A 24 -9.93 -7.76 11.84
C PRO A 24 -8.59 -7.00 11.76
N ASP A 25 -7.51 -7.56 12.32
CA ASP A 25 -6.17 -6.96 12.33
C ASP A 25 -5.35 -7.19 11.04
N ASP A 26 -5.79 -8.08 10.14
CA ASP A 26 -5.15 -8.32 8.83
C ASP A 26 -6.02 -7.84 7.66
N ARG A 27 -6.92 -6.90 7.94
CA ARG A 27 -7.94 -6.49 6.98
C ARG A 27 -7.35 -5.75 5.79
N TRP A 28 -6.24 -5.03 5.95
CA TRP A 28 -5.71 -4.15 4.91
C TRP A 28 -4.44 -4.71 4.28
N VAL A 29 -4.52 -5.06 3.00
CA VAL A 29 -3.39 -5.59 2.24
C VAL A 29 -2.89 -4.49 1.31
N ALA A 30 -1.62 -4.10 1.47
CA ALA A 30 -0.93 -3.17 0.59
C ALA A 30 -0.13 -3.91 -0.47
N TYR A 31 -0.15 -3.39 -1.69
CA TYR A 31 0.69 -3.79 -2.82
C TYR A 31 1.46 -2.56 -3.30
N ALA A 32 2.79 -2.62 -3.27
CA ALA A 32 3.64 -1.63 -3.91
C ALA A 32 3.79 -1.95 -5.41
N ILE A 33 4.23 -0.98 -6.23
CA ILE A 33 4.41 -1.20 -7.68
C ILE A 33 5.48 -2.28 -7.96
N HIS A 34 6.40 -2.52 -7.04
CA HIS A 34 7.53 -3.44 -7.17
C HIS A 34 7.21 -4.89 -6.74
N ASP A 35 5.94 -5.31 -6.85
CA ASP A 35 5.44 -6.63 -6.44
C ASP A 35 5.60 -6.96 -4.94
N GLU A 36 5.92 -5.96 -4.10
CA GLU A 36 5.93 -6.13 -2.65
C GLU A 36 4.51 -6.08 -2.07
N ARG A 37 4.20 -7.03 -1.17
CA ARG A 37 2.90 -7.18 -0.51
C ARG A 37 3.07 -7.26 1.00
N GLN A 38 2.27 -6.50 1.74
CA GLN A 38 2.23 -6.57 3.20
C GLN A 38 0.82 -6.34 3.78
N THR A 39 0.50 -6.95 4.93
CA THR A 39 -0.77 -6.80 5.65
C THR A 39 -0.63 -5.81 6.81
N PHE A 40 -1.72 -5.09 7.09
CA PHE A 40 -1.77 -4.05 8.11
C PHE A 40 -3.11 -4.02 8.86
N PRO A 41 -3.10 -3.59 10.14
CA PRO A 41 -4.30 -3.44 10.95
C PRO A 41 -5.14 -2.21 10.59
N SER A 42 -4.57 -1.25 9.85
CA SER A 42 -5.28 -0.05 9.42
C SER A 42 -4.92 0.36 8.00
N TRP A 43 -5.84 1.06 7.35
CA TRP A 43 -5.62 1.64 6.02
C TRP A 43 -4.49 2.66 6.03
N GLU A 44 -4.40 3.48 7.08
CA GLU A 44 -3.36 4.49 7.26
C GLU A 44 -1.96 3.87 7.35
N ALA A 45 -1.81 2.73 8.04
CA ALA A 45 -0.55 2.01 8.12
C ALA A 45 -0.14 1.45 6.75
N ALA A 46 -1.08 0.84 6.03
CA ALA A 46 -0.87 0.36 4.67
C ALA A 46 -0.47 1.49 3.70
N ARG A 47 -1.11 2.66 3.82
CA ARG A 47 -0.77 3.83 2.99
C ARG A 47 0.62 4.38 3.30
N THR A 48 0.93 4.55 4.59
CA THR A 48 2.24 5.07 5.02
C THR A 48 3.36 4.18 4.51
N TRP A 49 3.18 2.86 4.59
CA TRP A 49 4.15 1.91 4.06
C TRP A 49 4.33 2.05 2.54
N ILE A 50 3.24 2.15 1.76
CA ILE A 50 3.33 2.39 0.30
C ILE A 50 4.10 3.67 0.00
N GLU A 51 3.86 4.75 0.74
CA GLU A 51 4.52 6.04 0.54
C GLU A 51 6.03 5.97 0.87
N VAL A 52 6.41 5.26 1.93
CA VAL A 52 7.82 5.03 2.29
C VAL A 52 8.53 4.22 1.21
N ILE A 53 7.97 3.08 0.83
CA ILE A 53 8.51 2.20 -0.21
C ILE A 53 8.68 2.97 -1.53
N ALA A 54 7.66 3.72 -1.95
CA ALA A 54 7.72 4.51 -3.18
C ALA A 54 8.80 5.61 -3.11
N SER A 55 9.08 6.18 -1.93
CA SER A 55 10.15 7.17 -1.75
C SER A 55 11.54 6.55 -1.80
N GLU A 56 11.73 5.37 -1.23
CA GLU A 56 13.01 4.65 -1.26
C GLU A 56 13.41 4.34 -2.71
N TYR A 57 12.51 3.75 -3.50
CA TYR A 57 12.77 3.43 -4.90
C TYR A 57 12.90 4.64 -5.83
N ARG A 58 12.37 5.80 -5.45
CA ARG A 58 12.54 7.05 -6.23
C ARG A 58 13.95 7.61 -6.16
N THR A 59 14.75 7.16 -5.19
CA THR A 59 16.12 7.62 -4.98
C THR A 59 17.13 6.79 -5.79
N ASP A 60 16.69 5.64 -6.33
CA ASP A 60 17.50 4.70 -7.14
C ASP A 60 17.40 4.91 -8.66
N ILE A 61 16.72 5.98 -9.13
CA ILE A 61 16.56 6.38 -10.55
C ILE A 61 17.08 7.79 -10.80
#